data_AF-A0A970XY14-F1
#
_entry.id   AF-A0A970XY14-F1
#
_cell.length_a   1.000
_cell.length_b   1.000
_cell.length_c   1.000
_cell.angle_alpha   90.00
_cell.angle_beta   90.00
_cell.angle_gamma   90.00
#
_symmetry.space_group_name_H-M   'P 1'
#
loop_
_entity.id
_entity.type
_entity.pdbx_description
1 polymer ?
#
loop_
_entity_poly.entity_id
_entity_poly.type
_entity_poly.pdbx_seq_one_letter_code
_entity_poly.pdbx_strand_id
1 'polypeptide(L)'
;MTTETTTAARAPKTLPEKVWDAHVVKRGENGTPDLLYIDLHIMHEVTSPQAFDGLRQAGRPVRRTDLTIATEDHNTPTVNILGRIADDTSRTQIETLRRNAEEFGVRLHPLGDREQGIVHVVGPQLGLTMPGITVVCGDSHTSTHGAFGAMAFGIGTSEVEHVLATQTLPLKPFKTMAVNVEGTLRPGVTAKDIILAVIAKIGTGGGAGYVIEYRGSAIRALSMEGRMTICNMSIEGGARAGMVAPDEKTYEFLKDKPKAPKGEAWDAARRYWDSLRTDDGAQFDREVVLHAAKLPPLVTWGTSPEQVISINGTVPT
;
A
#
# COMPACT_ATOMS: atom_id res chain seq x y z
N MET A 1 -48.45 -21.79 4.69
CA MET A 1 -47.11 -22.03 5.26
C MET A 1 -46.11 -21.25 4.44
N THR A 2 -45.76 -20.05 4.90
CA THR A 2 -44.70 -19.22 4.33
C THR A 2 -43.37 -19.81 4.76
N THR A 3 -42.62 -20.38 3.82
CA THR A 3 -41.25 -20.80 4.04
C THR A 3 -40.37 -19.55 4.12
N GLU A 4 -39.98 -19.18 5.34
CA GLU A 4 -38.89 -18.26 5.58
C GLU A 4 -37.60 -18.86 5.03
N THR A 5 -37.07 -18.26 3.96
CA THR A 5 -35.72 -18.49 3.50
C THR A 5 -34.78 -17.81 4.49
N THR A 6 -34.28 -18.58 5.45
CA THR A 6 -33.20 -18.14 6.34
C THR A 6 -31.95 -17.95 5.49
N THR A 7 -31.64 -16.69 5.14
CA THR A 7 -30.31 -16.34 4.63
C THR A 7 -29.30 -16.65 5.72
N ALA A 8 -28.49 -17.68 5.53
CA ALA A 8 -27.37 -17.97 6.41
C ALA A 8 -26.51 -16.69 6.55
N ALA A 9 -26.39 -16.17 7.77
CA ALA A 9 -25.58 -14.99 8.02
C ALA A 9 -24.15 -15.24 7.55
N ARG A 10 -23.64 -14.39 6.65
CA ARG A 10 -22.26 -14.48 6.15
C ARG A 10 -21.30 -14.40 7.33
N ALA A 11 -20.31 -15.28 7.39
CA ALA A 11 -19.29 -15.26 8.43
C ALA A 11 -18.61 -13.87 8.50
N PRO A 12 -18.38 -13.29 9.70
CA PRO A 12 -17.69 -12.01 9.86
C PRO A 12 -16.31 -12.01 9.22
N LYS A 13 -15.95 -10.92 8.53
CA LYS A 13 -14.67 -10.79 7.81
C LYS A 13 -13.87 -9.57 8.24
N THR A 14 -12.56 -9.75 8.22
CA THR A 14 -11.57 -8.68 8.35
C THR A 14 -11.54 -7.81 7.08
N LEU A 15 -11.05 -6.57 7.21
CA LEU A 15 -10.84 -5.66 6.09
C LEU A 15 -9.97 -6.30 4.99
N PRO A 16 -8.80 -6.90 5.30
CA PRO A 16 -8.01 -7.60 4.29
C PRO A 16 -8.80 -8.68 3.53
N GLU A 17 -9.58 -9.51 4.23
CA GLU A 17 -10.38 -10.57 3.60
C GLU A 17 -11.48 -10.01 2.70
N LYS A 18 -12.15 -8.93 3.13
CA LYS A 18 -13.17 -8.24 2.32
C LYS A 18 -12.58 -7.73 1.01
N VAL A 19 -11.42 -7.07 1.07
CA VAL A 19 -10.75 -6.56 -0.13
C VAL A 19 -10.27 -7.72 -0.99
N TRP A 20 -9.61 -8.74 -0.43
CA TRP A 20 -9.18 -9.90 -1.22
C TRP A 20 -10.34 -10.56 -1.98
N ASP A 21 -11.43 -10.85 -1.27
CA ASP A 21 -12.59 -11.53 -1.85
C ASP A 21 -13.27 -10.75 -2.96
N ALA A 22 -13.24 -9.42 -2.90
CA ALA A 22 -13.78 -8.55 -3.93
C ALA A 22 -12.95 -8.57 -5.23
N HIS A 23 -11.68 -8.98 -5.16
CA HIS A 23 -10.74 -8.91 -6.29
C HIS A 23 -10.35 -10.27 -6.86
N VAL A 24 -10.83 -11.39 -6.31
CA VAL A 24 -10.53 -12.70 -6.87
C VAL A 24 -11.25 -12.87 -8.21
N VAL A 25 -10.44 -12.97 -9.28
CA VAL A 25 -10.90 -13.32 -10.63
C VAL A 25 -11.08 -14.83 -10.74
N LYS A 26 -10.12 -15.59 -10.20
CA LYS A 26 -10.17 -17.06 -10.15
C LYS A 26 -9.53 -17.56 -8.87
N ARG A 27 -10.24 -18.39 -8.12
CA ARG A 27 -9.67 -19.09 -6.95
C ARG A 27 -8.65 -20.13 -7.42
N GLY A 28 -7.56 -20.24 -6.67
CA GLY A 28 -6.59 -21.31 -6.84
C GLY A 28 -7.17 -22.66 -6.41
N GLU A 29 -6.65 -23.73 -7.00
CA GLU A 29 -6.98 -25.11 -6.64
C GLU A 29 -5.72 -25.86 -6.20
N ASN A 30 -5.85 -26.82 -5.27
CA ASN A 30 -4.75 -27.71 -4.87
C ASN A 30 -3.47 -26.99 -4.41
N GLY A 31 -3.62 -25.88 -3.68
CA GLY A 31 -2.48 -25.10 -3.15
C GLY A 31 -1.86 -24.12 -4.14
N THR A 32 -2.44 -23.95 -5.33
CA THR A 32 -2.06 -22.88 -6.26
C THR A 32 -2.56 -21.51 -5.79
N PRO A 33 -1.87 -20.41 -6.17
CA PRO A 33 -2.31 -19.05 -5.85
C PRO A 33 -3.71 -18.69 -6.41
N ASP A 34 -4.43 -17.80 -5.73
CA ASP A 34 -5.60 -17.12 -6.30
C ASP A 34 -5.12 -16.12 -7.37
N LEU A 35 -5.89 -15.95 -8.44
CA LEU A 35 -5.65 -14.88 -9.42
C LEU A 35 -6.48 -13.66 -9.02
N LEU A 36 -5.80 -12.57 -8.66
CA LEU A 36 -6.45 -11.32 -8.27
C LEU A 36 -6.41 -10.30 -9.40
N TYR A 37 -7.47 -9.49 -9.49
CA TYR A 37 -7.50 -8.28 -10.30
C TYR A 37 -6.68 -7.19 -9.62
N ILE A 38 -5.99 -6.36 -10.41
CA ILE A 38 -5.21 -5.21 -9.94
C ILE A 38 -5.87 -3.91 -10.39
N ASP A 39 -6.29 -3.05 -9.47
CA ASP A 39 -7.00 -1.81 -9.81
C ASP A 39 -6.06 -0.65 -10.15
N LEU A 40 -4.87 -0.64 -9.55
CA LEU A 40 -3.88 0.41 -9.77
C LEU A 40 -2.47 -0.17 -9.81
N HIS A 41 -1.76 0.11 -10.90
CA HIS A 41 -0.35 -0.18 -11.03
C HIS A 41 0.44 1.12 -11.12
N ILE A 42 1.30 1.37 -10.13
CA ILE A 42 2.20 2.53 -10.11
C ILE A 42 3.61 2.05 -10.46
N MET A 43 4.33 2.80 -11.28
CA MET A 43 5.63 2.41 -11.82
C MET A 43 6.67 3.51 -11.62
N HIS A 44 7.93 3.11 -11.58
CA HIS A 44 9.10 3.97 -11.52
C HIS A 44 10.24 3.36 -12.35
N GLU A 45 11.31 4.10 -12.54
CA GLU A 45 12.36 3.82 -13.53
C GLU A 45 13.29 2.64 -13.18
N VAL A 46 13.27 2.13 -11.95
CA VAL A 46 14.25 1.13 -11.50
C VAL A 46 13.85 -0.28 -11.90
N THR A 47 12.58 -0.64 -11.70
CA THR A 47 12.10 -2.04 -11.79
C THR A 47 11.25 -2.34 -13.01
N SER A 48 10.81 -1.30 -13.72
CA SER A 48 9.95 -1.40 -14.89
C SER A 48 10.62 -1.67 -16.25
N PRO A 49 11.89 -1.30 -16.53
CA PRO A 49 12.46 -1.43 -17.88
C PRO A 49 12.35 -2.82 -18.49
N GLN A 50 12.74 -3.85 -17.73
CA GLN A 50 12.76 -5.24 -18.20
C GLN A 50 11.35 -5.78 -18.46
N ALA A 51 10.34 -5.30 -17.72
CA ALA A 51 8.95 -5.71 -17.94
C ALA A 51 8.44 -5.24 -19.30
N PHE A 52 8.77 -4.01 -19.71
CA PHE A 52 8.43 -3.51 -21.05
C PHE A 52 9.19 -4.25 -22.15
N ASP A 53 10.45 -4.62 -21.92
CA ASP A 53 11.21 -5.43 -22.87
C ASP A 53 10.57 -6.80 -23.09
N GLY A 54 10.09 -7.45 -22.02
CA GLY A 54 9.35 -8.72 -22.11
C GLY A 54 8.07 -8.59 -22.94
N LEU A 55 7.28 -7.53 -22.71
CA LEU A 55 6.10 -7.24 -23.53
C LEU A 55 6.46 -7.06 -25.01
N ARG A 56 7.51 -6.29 -25.30
CA ARG A 56 7.96 -6.02 -26.67
C ARG A 56 8.38 -7.31 -27.38
N GLN A 57 9.18 -8.15 -26.71
CA GLN A 57 9.62 -9.44 -27.25
C GLN A 57 8.44 -10.39 -27.51
N ALA A 58 7.43 -10.36 -26.64
CA ALA A 58 6.22 -11.16 -26.78
C ALA A 58 5.17 -10.56 -27.74
N GLY A 59 5.40 -9.35 -28.29
CA GLY A 59 4.45 -8.64 -29.14
C GLY A 59 3.15 -8.25 -28.40
N ARG A 60 3.23 -7.93 -27.11
CA ARG A 60 2.07 -7.64 -26.24
C ARG A 60 1.97 -6.14 -25.93
N PRO A 61 0.76 -5.54 -25.96
CA PRO A 61 0.54 -4.21 -25.43
C PRO A 61 0.40 -4.22 -23.90
N VAL A 62 0.45 -3.03 -23.29
CA VAL A 62 -0.05 -2.85 -21.91
C VAL A 62 -1.57 -2.96 -21.89
N ARG A 63 -2.12 -3.77 -20.99
CA ARG A 63 -3.53 -4.15 -20.96
C ARG A 63 -4.47 -3.02 -20.51
N ARG A 64 -4.07 -2.23 -19.51
CA ARG A 64 -4.84 -1.11 -18.96
C ARG A 64 -3.95 0.10 -18.68
N THR A 65 -3.68 0.86 -19.74
CA THR A 65 -2.96 2.14 -19.63
C THR A 65 -3.73 3.17 -18.80
N ASP A 66 -5.05 3.02 -18.68
CA ASP A 66 -5.92 3.84 -17.83
C ASP A 66 -5.79 3.54 -16.32
N LEU A 67 -5.23 2.37 -15.97
CA LEU A 67 -4.97 1.94 -14.59
C LEU A 67 -3.47 1.82 -14.27
N THR A 68 -2.62 2.28 -15.18
CA THR A 68 -1.16 2.22 -15.05
C THR A 68 -0.60 3.63 -15.12
N ILE A 69 0.20 4.01 -14.12
CA ILE A 69 0.82 5.33 -14.05
C ILE A 69 2.29 5.21 -13.67
N ALA A 70 3.13 6.03 -14.27
CA ALA A 70 4.56 6.09 -14.00
C ALA A 70 4.95 7.45 -13.42
N THR A 71 5.98 7.47 -12.58
CA THR A 71 6.62 8.69 -12.09
C THR A 71 8.14 8.49 -12.06
N GLU A 72 8.90 9.55 -12.30
CA GLU A 72 10.34 9.56 -12.04
C GLU A 72 10.56 9.88 -10.54
N ASP A 73 11.28 9.04 -9.80
CA ASP A 73 11.42 9.20 -8.34
C ASP A 73 12.82 8.81 -7.79
N HIS A 74 13.19 7.54 -7.89
CA HIS A 74 14.37 6.96 -7.20
C HIS A 74 15.72 7.51 -7.66
N ASN A 75 15.85 7.87 -8.93
CA ASN A 75 17.08 8.34 -9.57
C ASN A 75 17.02 9.82 -9.94
N THR A 76 16.10 10.55 -9.32
CA THR A 76 15.96 11.98 -9.53
C THR A 76 17.15 12.73 -8.92
N PRO A 77 17.80 13.66 -9.65
CA PRO A 77 18.86 14.47 -9.07
C PRO A 77 18.35 15.31 -7.89
N THR A 78 19.16 15.49 -6.84
CA THR A 78 18.80 16.41 -5.73
C THR A 78 18.99 17.88 -6.10
N VAL A 79 19.77 18.16 -7.15
CA VAL A 79 20.08 19.51 -7.65
C VAL A 79 19.88 19.57 -9.16
N ASN A 80 19.44 20.74 -9.65
CA ASN A 80 19.29 21.01 -11.08
C ASN A 80 18.43 19.96 -11.82
N ILE A 81 17.24 19.65 -11.30
CA ILE A 81 16.36 18.59 -11.81
C ILE A 81 15.91 18.77 -13.26
N LEU A 82 16.00 20.00 -13.79
CA LEU A 82 15.66 20.34 -15.18
C LEU A 82 16.88 20.31 -16.11
N GLY A 83 18.07 20.13 -15.56
CA GLY A 83 19.32 20.02 -16.30
C GLY A 83 19.61 18.58 -16.75
N ARG A 84 20.77 18.40 -17.39
CA ARG A 84 21.26 17.06 -17.72
C ARG A 84 21.55 16.27 -16.45
N ILE A 85 20.98 15.07 -16.34
CA ILE A 85 21.30 14.11 -15.28
C ILE A 85 22.76 13.66 -15.45
N ALA A 86 23.59 13.98 -14.45
CA ALA A 86 25.04 13.76 -14.51
C ALA A 86 25.41 12.29 -14.40
N ASP A 87 24.77 11.55 -13.48
CA ASP A 87 25.00 10.12 -13.32
C ASP A 87 24.43 9.33 -14.51
N ASP A 88 25.29 8.54 -15.15
CA ASP A 88 24.95 7.84 -16.39
C ASP A 88 23.93 6.72 -16.18
N THR A 89 23.98 6.05 -15.02
CA THR A 89 23.04 4.98 -14.67
C THR A 89 21.63 5.54 -14.47
N SER A 90 21.52 6.58 -13.62
CA SER A 90 20.29 7.32 -13.34
C SER A 90 19.66 7.86 -14.61
N ARG A 91 20.48 8.49 -15.47
CA ARG A 91 20.03 9.02 -16.76
C ARG A 91 19.47 7.92 -17.66
N THR A 92 20.17 6.79 -17.78
CA THR A 92 19.75 5.66 -18.61
C THR A 92 18.41 5.08 -18.14
N GLN A 93 18.21 4.94 -16.83
CA GLN A 93 16.96 4.43 -16.27
C GLN A 93 15.79 5.39 -16.54
N ILE A 94 15.97 6.68 -16.27
CA ILE A 94 14.94 7.70 -16.52
C ILE A 94 14.60 7.80 -18.01
N GLU A 95 15.59 7.89 -18.90
CA GLU A 95 15.36 7.94 -20.34
C GLU A 95 14.69 6.67 -20.87
N THR A 96 14.98 5.51 -20.26
CA THR A 96 14.32 4.26 -20.60
C THR A 96 12.88 4.23 -20.16
N LEU A 97 12.55 4.73 -18.96
CA LEU A 97 11.17 4.89 -18.51
C LEU A 97 10.39 5.81 -19.45
N ARG A 98 10.95 6.95 -19.83
CA ARG A 98 10.34 7.90 -20.78
C ARG A 98 9.99 7.25 -22.11
N ARG A 99 10.97 6.57 -22.72
CA ARG A 99 10.79 5.87 -24.00
C ARG A 99 9.73 4.78 -23.89
N ASN A 100 9.75 3.97 -22.83
CA ASN A 100 8.77 2.92 -22.63
C ASN A 100 7.36 3.48 -22.39
N ALA A 101 7.23 4.55 -21.60
CA ALA A 101 5.95 5.19 -21.34
C ALA A 101 5.34 5.76 -22.62
N GLU A 102 6.15 6.41 -23.46
CA GLU A 102 5.74 6.91 -24.78
C GLU A 102 5.33 5.76 -25.71
N GLU A 103 6.18 4.74 -25.86
CA GLU A 103 5.95 3.59 -26.74
C GLU A 103 4.66 2.84 -26.40
N PHE A 104 4.40 2.60 -25.11
CA PHE A 104 3.26 1.81 -24.65
C PHE A 104 2.04 2.65 -24.24
N GLY A 105 2.11 3.98 -24.36
CA GLY A 105 1.01 4.89 -24.03
C GLY A 105 0.67 4.96 -22.54
N VAL A 106 1.65 4.79 -21.66
CA VAL A 106 1.49 4.91 -20.21
C VAL A 106 1.70 6.37 -19.80
N ARG A 107 0.81 6.91 -18.94
CA ARG A 107 1.01 8.26 -18.39
C ARG A 107 2.22 8.25 -17.46
N LEU A 108 3.24 9.03 -17.83
CA LEU A 108 4.43 9.29 -17.02
C LEU A 108 4.37 10.71 -16.45
N HIS A 109 4.61 10.89 -15.15
CA HIS A 109 4.96 12.16 -14.52
C HIS A 109 6.50 12.36 -14.53
N PRO A 110 7.06 13.06 -15.53
CA PRO A 110 8.49 13.27 -15.62
C PRO A 110 8.98 14.35 -14.65
N LEU A 111 10.29 14.43 -14.47
CA LEU A 111 10.96 15.55 -13.78
C LEU A 111 10.46 16.91 -14.30
N GLY A 112 10.01 17.76 -13.38
CA GLY A 112 9.44 19.08 -13.68
C GLY A 112 7.93 19.11 -13.89
N ASP A 113 7.27 17.96 -13.99
CA ASP A 113 5.81 17.88 -13.91
C ASP A 113 5.36 18.28 -12.49
N ARG A 114 4.32 19.13 -12.40
CA ARG A 114 3.76 19.57 -11.12
C ARG A 114 3.19 18.41 -10.29
N GLU A 115 2.78 17.33 -10.96
CA GLU A 115 2.21 16.14 -10.34
C GLU A 115 3.25 15.04 -10.07
N GLN A 116 4.52 15.26 -10.41
CA GLN A 116 5.62 14.35 -10.07
C GLN A 116 5.93 14.39 -8.57
N GLY A 117 6.37 13.26 -8.04
CA GLY A 117 6.83 13.13 -6.66
C GLY A 117 7.20 11.70 -6.32
N ILE A 118 7.39 11.45 -5.01
CA ILE A 118 7.66 10.11 -4.49
C ILE A 118 6.53 9.16 -4.90
N VAL A 119 6.86 7.96 -5.38
CA VAL A 119 5.93 7.01 -6.02
C VAL A 119 4.69 6.72 -5.15
N HIS A 120 4.88 6.57 -3.83
CA HIS A 120 3.81 6.30 -2.87
C HIS A 120 3.03 7.55 -2.43
N VAL A 121 3.42 8.73 -2.90
CA VAL A 121 2.74 10.02 -2.67
C VAL A 121 1.88 10.38 -3.88
N VAL A 122 2.32 10.07 -5.10
CA VAL A 122 1.61 10.38 -6.35
C VAL A 122 0.17 9.83 -6.35
N GLY A 123 0.00 8.57 -5.98
CA GLY A 123 -1.33 7.94 -5.90
C GLY A 123 -2.31 8.67 -4.97
N PRO A 124 -1.97 8.86 -3.67
CA PRO A 124 -2.76 9.63 -2.72
C PRO A 124 -2.99 11.09 -3.13
N GLN A 125 -1.95 11.77 -3.64
CA GLN A 125 -2.03 13.17 -4.07
C GLN A 125 -3.07 13.38 -5.15
N LEU A 126 -3.14 12.46 -6.11
CA LEU A 126 -4.08 12.52 -7.23
C LEU A 126 -5.46 11.95 -6.88
N GLY A 127 -5.59 11.23 -5.76
CA GLY A 127 -6.82 10.52 -5.40
C GLY A 127 -7.01 9.22 -6.18
N LEU A 128 -5.92 8.61 -6.66
CA LEU A 128 -5.94 7.29 -7.30
C LEU A 128 -5.98 6.17 -6.27
N THR A 129 -5.39 6.39 -5.11
CA THR A 129 -5.42 5.44 -3.98
C THR A 129 -6.72 5.56 -3.22
N MET A 130 -7.67 4.70 -3.52
CA MET A 130 -9.01 4.70 -2.92
C MET A 130 -9.21 3.48 -2.00
N PRO A 131 -10.13 3.57 -1.01
CA PRO A 131 -10.42 2.44 -0.15
C PRO A 131 -10.95 1.23 -0.91
N GLY A 132 -10.48 0.05 -0.49
CA GLY A 132 -10.96 -1.23 -0.98
C GLY A 132 -10.51 -1.59 -2.39
N ILE A 133 -9.44 -0.99 -2.90
CA ILE A 133 -8.81 -1.37 -4.16
C ILE A 133 -7.52 -2.17 -3.91
N THR A 134 -7.01 -2.81 -4.94
CA THR A 134 -5.67 -3.41 -4.98
C THR A 134 -4.66 -2.47 -5.66
N VAL A 135 -3.50 -2.29 -5.03
CA VAL A 135 -2.43 -1.41 -5.56
C VAL A 135 -1.10 -2.16 -5.59
N VAL A 136 -0.42 -2.14 -6.72
CA VAL A 136 0.91 -2.76 -6.85
C VAL A 136 1.90 -1.78 -7.46
N CYS A 137 3.16 -1.94 -7.11
CA CYS A 137 4.29 -1.24 -7.69
C CYS A 137 5.54 -2.09 -7.51
N GLY A 138 6.53 -1.91 -8.39
CA GLY A 138 7.84 -2.55 -8.27
C GLY A 138 8.69 -2.04 -7.10
N ASP A 139 8.07 -1.54 -6.04
CA ASP A 139 8.70 -0.96 -4.85
C ASP A 139 8.13 -1.59 -3.57
N SER A 140 9.00 -1.88 -2.61
CA SER A 140 8.65 -2.58 -1.36
C SER A 140 7.65 -1.80 -0.48
N HIS A 141 7.71 -0.48 -0.50
CA HIS A 141 6.94 0.41 0.36
C HIS A 141 5.55 0.75 -0.20
N THR A 142 5.10 0.04 -1.23
CA THR A 142 3.73 0.10 -1.77
C THR A 142 2.67 -0.16 -0.68
N SER A 143 3.06 -0.85 0.39
CA SER A 143 2.29 -0.96 1.64
C SER A 143 1.72 0.37 2.15
N THR A 144 2.37 1.51 1.88
CA THR A 144 1.92 2.87 2.21
C THR A 144 0.46 3.12 1.85
N HIS A 145 0.02 2.64 0.67
CA HIS A 145 -1.33 2.86 0.16
C HIS A 145 -2.41 2.18 1.00
N GLY A 146 -2.06 1.19 1.84
CA GLY A 146 -3.01 0.57 2.75
C GLY A 146 -3.52 1.46 3.86
N ALA A 147 -2.91 2.65 4.07
CA ALA A 147 -3.46 3.70 4.93
C ALA A 147 -4.88 4.15 4.53
N PHE A 148 -5.26 3.91 3.28
CA PHE A 148 -6.58 4.20 2.72
C PHE A 148 -7.54 3.01 2.79
N GLY A 149 -7.14 1.88 3.36
CA GLY A 149 -7.89 0.63 3.30
C GLY A 149 -7.75 -0.11 1.96
N ALA A 150 -6.72 0.23 1.18
CA ALA A 150 -6.34 -0.51 -0.03
C ALA A 150 -5.46 -1.71 0.31
N MET A 151 -5.58 -2.80 -0.44
CA MET A 151 -4.64 -3.91 -0.34
C MET A 151 -3.45 -3.63 -1.25
N ALA A 152 -2.34 -3.19 -0.67
CA ALA A 152 -1.22 -2.65 -1.42
C ALA A 152 0.12 -3.28 -1.03
N PHE A 153 0.90 -3.70 -2.02
CA PHE A 153 2.14 -4.43 -1.79
C PHE A 153 3.10 -4.34 -2.98
N GLY A 154 4.39 -4.45 -2.67
CA GLY A 154 5.45 -4.50 -3.67
C GLY A 154 5.44 -5.80 -4.47
N ILE A 155 5.85 -5.71 -5.74
CA ILE A 155 5.94 -6.82 -6.67
C ILE A 155 7.30 -6.87 -7.37
N GLY A 156 7.74 -8.05 -7.78
CA GLY A 156 8.99 -8.22 -8.55
C GLY A 156 8.83 -7.88 -10.03
N THR A 157 9.94 -7.71 -10.75
CA THR A 157 9.93 -7.38 -12.19
C THR A 157 9.11 -8.33 -13.05
N SER A 158 9.16 -9.64 -12.80
CA SER A 158 8.34 -10.61 -13.54
C SER A 158 6.83 -10.46 -13.25
N GLU A 159 6.48 -10.05 -12.02
CA GLU A 159 5.10 -9.75 -11.65
C GLU A 159 4.65 -8.42 -12.28
N VAL A 160 5.54 -7.42 -12.40
CA VAL A 160 5.27 -6.16 -13.11
C VAL A 160 4.89 -6.45 -14.57
N GLU A 161 5.65 -7.28 -15.28
CA GLU A 161 5.31 -7.69 -16.65
C GLU A 161 3.95 -8.39 -16.71
N HIS A 162 3.68 -9.29 -15.75
CA HIS A 162 2.41 -10.01 -15.68
C HIS A 162 1.22 -9.07 -15.50
N VAL A 163 1.34 -8.08 -14.60
CA VAL A 163 0.30 -7.06 -14.38
C VAL A 163 0.12 -6.21 -15.63
N LEU A 164 1.20 -5.76 -16.27
CA LEU A 164 1.08 -4.99 -17.52
C LEU A 164 0.41 -5.80 -18.64
N ALA A 165 0.67 -7.10 -18.75
CA ALA A 165 0.11 -7.95 -19.79
C ALA A 165 -1.36 -8.33 -19.53
N THR A 166 -1.78 -8.45 -18.26
CA THR A 166 -3.06 -9.12 -17.90
C THR A 166 -3.99 -8.29 -17.01
N GLN A 167 -3.47 -7.30 -16.31
CA GLN A 167 -4.12 -6.60 -15.19
C GLN A 167 -4.52 -7.52 -14.03
N THR A 168 -3.82 -8.64 -13.87
CA THR A 168 -4.04 -9.60 -12.79
C THR A 168 -2.73 -10.01 -12.15
N LEU A 169 -2.78 -10.67 -11.01
CA LEU A 169 -1.59 -11.21 -10.35
C LEU A 169 -1.92 -12.48 -9.54
N PRO A 170 -1.18 -13.58 -9.73
CA PRO A 170 -1.33 -14.78 -8.90
C PRO A 170 -0.72 -14.56 -7.51
N LEU A 171 -1.53 -14.65 -6.45
CA LEU A 171 -1.11 -14.43 -5.07
C LEU A 171 -1.58 -15.55 -4.15
N LYS A 172 -0.68 -16.00 -3.28
CA LYS A 172 -1.02 -16.96 -2.23
C LYS A 172 -1.89 -16.25 -1.17
N PRO A 173 -2.94 -16.92 -0.65
CA PRO A 173 -3.68 -16.41 0.49
C PRO A 173 -2.77 -16.06 1.68
N PHE A 174 -3.17 -15.04 2.44
CA PHE A 174 -2.44 -14.53 3.60
C PHE A 174 -3.08 -14.98 4.90
N LYS A 175 -2.35 -14.79 6.00
CA LYS A 175 -2.90 -14.76 7.36
C LYS A 175 -3.20 -13.34 7.81
N THR A 176 -4.10 -13.15 8.76
CA THR A 176 -4.49 -11.83 9.26
C THR A 176 -3.81 -11.52 10.59
N MET A 177 -3.24 -10.31 10.73
CA MET A 177 -2.69 -9.83 12.00
C MET A 177 -3.37 -8.53 12.41
N ALA A 178 -3.96 -8.47 13.59
CA ALA A 178 -4.41 -7.21 14.17
C ALA A 178 -3.31 -6.57 15.02
N VAL A 179 -2.99 -5.30 14.76
CA VAL A 179 -2.19 -4.46 15.65
C VAL A 179 -3.12 -3.45 16.30
N ASN A 180 -3.51 -3.72 17.55
CA ASN A 180 -4.44 -2.91 18.32
C ASN A 180 -3.67 -1.89 19.18
N VAL A 181 -3.79 -0.60 18.87
CA VAL A 181 -3.13 0.51 19.58
C VAL A 181 -4.18 1.40 20.24
N GLU A 182 -4.33 1.26 21.56
CA GLU A 182 -5.36 1.97 22.32
C GLU A 182 -4.78 3.09 23.20
N GLY A 183 -5.61 4.11 23.46
CA GLY A 183 -5.28 5.31 24.22
C GLY A 183 -4.86 6.49 23.35
N THR A 184 -4.25 7.48 24.00
CA THR A 184 -3.79 8.74 23.38
C THR A 184 -2.28 8.83 23.44
N LEU A 185 -1.65 9.27 22.34
CA LEU A 185 -0.21 9.52 22.30
C LEU A 185 0.16 10.70 23.21
N ARG A 186 1.31 10.59 23.88
CA ARG A 186 1.85 11.69 24.68
C ARG A 186 2.43 12.78 23.77
N PRO A 187 2.55 14.03 24.25
CA PRO A 187 3.25 15.07 23.51
C PRO A 187 4.65 14.61 23.06
N GLY A 188 5.00 14.90 21.80
CA GLY A 188 6.26 14.48 21.19
C GLY A 188 6.30 13.04 20.67
N VAL A 189 5.22 12.27 20.85
CA VAL A 189 5.07 10.92 20.30
C VAL A 189 4.15 10.96 19.08
N THR A 190 4.55 10.27 18.02
CA THR A 190 3.99 10.35 16.68
C THR A 190 3.61 8.98 16.12
N ALA A 191 3.07 8.95 14.91
CA ALA A 191 2.84 7.71 14.15
C ALA A 191 4.12 6.90 13.94
N LYS A 192 5.28 7.57 13.79
CA LYS A 192 6.58 6.91 13.63
C LYS A 192 6.93 6.07 14.87
N ASP A 193 6.65 6.58 16.06
CA ASP A 193 6.90 5.87 17.30
C ASP A 193 5.97 4.66 17.47
N ILE A 194 4.72 4.75 17.00
CA ILE A 194 3.82 3.59 16.97
C ILE A 194 4.45 2.47 16.13
N ILE A 195 4.82 2.75 14.87
CA ILE A 195 5.29 1.69 13.98
C ILE A 195 6.67 1.15 14.40
N LEU A 196 7.56 1.99 14.93
CA LEU A 196 8.81 1.53 15.53
C LEU A 196 8.54 0.60 16.74
N ALA A 197 7.58 0.92 17.61
CA ALA A 197 7.20 0.04 18.71
C ALA A 197 6.62 -1.30 18.25
N VAL A 198 5.87 -1.30 17.14
CA VAL A 198 5.35 -2.53 16.52
C VAL A 198 6.51 -3.38 16.01
N ILE A 199 7.41 -2.81 15.20
CA ILE A 199 8.56 -3.53 14.62
C ILE A 199 9.47 -4.07 15.74
N ALA A 200 9.74 -3.29 16.78
CA ALA A 200 10.50 -3.74 17.94
C ALA A 200 9.84 -4.95 18.65
N LYS A 201 8.50 -4.99 18.66
CA LYS A 201 7.73 -6.04 19.35
C LYS A 201 7.61 -7.33 18.53
N ILE A 202 7.48 -7.22 17.21
CA ILE A 202 7.26 -8.38 16.33
C ILE A 202 8.55 -8.87 15.65
N GLY A 203 9.57 -8.01 15.56
CA GLY A 203 10.80 -8.23 14.80
C GLY A 203 10.60 -8.05 13.29
N THR A 204 11.71 -8.00 12.55
CA THR A 204 11.75 -7.84 11.10
C THR A 204 11.09 -8.99 10.32
N GLY A 205 10.99 -10.19 10.93
CA GLY A 205 10.27 -11.34 10.37
C GLY A 205 8.86 -11.54 10.93
N GLY A 206 8.40 -10.68 11.85
CA GLY A 206 7.20 -10.90 12.64
C GLY A 206 5.89 -10.94 11.85
N GLY A 207 5.85 -10.20 10.73
CA GLY A 207 4.72 -10.08 9.82
C GLY A 207 4.79 -11.02 8.61
N ALA A 208 5.79 -11.88 8.50
CA ALA A 208 5.96 -12.75 7.32
C ALA A 208 4.72 -13.65 7.10
N GLY A 209 4.13 -13.55 5.91
CA GLY A 209 2.90 -14.27 5.54
C GLY A 209 1.61 -13.64 6.05
N TYR A 210 1.67 -12.48 6.71
CA TYR A 210 0.51 -11.75 7.20
C TYR A 210 0.22 -10.50 6.36
N VAL A 211 -1.06 -10.14 6.31
CA VAL A 211 -1.51 -8.76 6.11
C VAL A 211 -1.87 -8.19 7.48
N ILE A 212 -1.28 -7.04 7.82
CA ILE A 212 -1.52 -6.37 9.09
C ILE A 212 -2.72 -5.42 8.95
N GLU A 213 -3.65 -5.45 9.89
CA GLU A 213 -4.64 -4.38 10.08
C GLU A 213 -4.28 -3.59 11.34
N TYR A 214 -4.01 -2.29 11.17
CA TYR A 214 -3.74 -1.37 12.27
C TYR A 214 -5.05 -0.77 12.79
N ARG A 215 -5.30 -0.97 14.08
CA ARG A 215 -6.60 -0.73 14.74
C ARG A 215 -6.42 0.04 16.04
N GLY A 216 -7.53 0.50 16.59
CA GLY A 216 -7.60 1.13 17.91
C GLY A 216 -7.66 2.65 17.90
N SER A 217 -7.93 3.25 19.06
CA SER A 217 -8.20 4.69 19.18
C SER A 217 -7.02 5.55 18.73
N ALA A 218 -5.79 5.10 18.98
CA ALA A 218 -4.60 5.85 18.60
C ALA A 218 -4.46 5.92 17.07
N ILE A 219 -4.72 4.82 16.37
CA ILE A 219 -4.68 4.77 14.90
C ILE A 219 -5.77 5.64 14.29
N ARG A 220 -7.00 5.56 14.80
CA ARG A 220 -8.11 6.44 14.35
C ARG A 220 -7.79 7.92 14.57
N ALA A 221 -7.08 8.25 15.65
CA ALA A 221 -6.69 9.61 15.98
C ALA A 221 -5.61 10.22 15.05
N LEU A 222 -4.87 9.42 14.27
CA LEU A 222 -3.85 9.93 13.33
C LEU A 222 -4.46 10.70 12.16
N SER A 223 -3.64 11.56 11.53
CA SER A 223 -3.92 12.08 10.19
C SER A 223 -3.70 11.00 9.12
N MET A 224 -4.04 11.28 7.87
CA MET A 224 -3.76 10.35 6.77
C MET A 224 -2.26 10.14 6.57
N GLU A 225 -1.44 11.18 6.70
CA GLU A 225 0.02 11.09 6.62
C GLU A 225 0.59 10.23 7.75
N GLY A 226 -0.01 10.32 8.96
CA GLY A 226 0.33 9.44 10.07
C GLY A 226 -0.01 7.97 9.78
N ARG A 227 -1.16 7.70 9.17
CA ARG A 227 -1.54 6.35 8.74
C ARG A 227 -0.62 5.83 7.63
N MET A 228 -0.29 6.68 6.67
CA MET A 228 0.68 6.38 5.59
C MET A 228 2.04 6.02 6.18
N THR A 229 2.52 6.75 7.19
CA THR A 229 3.77 6.43 7.91
C THR A 229 3.75 5.02 8.52
N ILE A 230 2.64 4.62 9.14
CA ILE A 230 2.50 3.29 9.74
C ILE A 230 2.45 2.20 8.66
N CYS A 231 1.59 2.38 7.65
CA CYS A 231 1.43 1.39 6.60
C CYS A 231 2.71 1.22 5.76
N ASN A 232 3.40 2.31 5.45
CA ASN A 232 4.69 2.34 4.76
C ASN A 232 5.68 1.37 5.41
N MET A 233 5.83 1.46 6.73
CA MET A 233 6.81 0.67 7.47
C MET A 233 6.36 -0.76 7.83
N SER A 234 5.26 -1.25 7.27
CA SER A 234 4.81 -2.64 7.47
C SER A 234 5.81 -3.65 6.92
N ILE A 235 6.53 -3.26 5.85
CA ILE A 235 7.51 -4.13 5.19
C ILE A 235 8.76 -4.35 6.07
N GLU A 236 9.17 -3.35 6.86
CA GLU A 236 10.24 -3.49 7.86
C GLU A 236 9.87 -4.45 8.99
N GLY A 237 8.57 -4.63 9.27
CA GLY A 237 8.07 -5.69 10.16
C GLY A 237 7.88 -7.04 9.46
N GLY A 238 8.22 -7.15 8.17
CA GLY A 238 8.13 -8.36 7.36
C GLY A 238 6.74 -8.64 6.77
N ALA A 239 5.76 -7.75 6.95
CA ALA A 239 4.42 -7.93 6.39
C ALA A 239 4.37 -7.49 4.94
N ARG A 240 3.63 -8.23 4.11
CA ARG A 240 3.47 -7.91 2.68
C ARG A 240 2.64 -6.65 2.47
N ALA A 241 1.66 -6.41 3.34
CA ALA A 241 0.80 -5.24 3.32
C ALA A 241 0.36 -4.86 4.74
N GLY A 242 0.05 -3.58 4.94
CA GLY A 242 -0.53 -3.06 6.17
C GLY A 242 -1.67 -2.12 5.87
N MET A 243 -2.81 -2.29 6.53
CA MET A 243 -4.07 -1.63 6.21
C MET A 243 -4.67 -0.89 7.41
N VAL A 244 -5.32 0.25 7.15
CA VAL A 244 -6.17 0.95 8.11
C VAL A 244 -7.57 1.04 7.52
N ALA A 245 -8.60 0.71 8.29
CA ALA A 245 -9.98 0.86 7.84
C ALA A 245 -10.28 2.33 7.50
N PRO A 246 -10.91 2.61 6.35
CA PRO A 246 -11.26 3.97 5.98
C PRO A 246 -12.27 4.56 6.97
N ASP A 247 -12.15 5.85 7.23
CA ASP A 247 -13.09 6.62 8.04
C ASP A 247 -13.20 8.06 7.50
N GLU A 248 -13.87 8.94 8.26
CA GLU A 248 -14.10 10.32 7.82
C GLU A 248 -12.81 11.05 7.42
N LYS A 249 -11.67 10.80 8.10
CA LYS A 249 -10.41 11.45 7.73
C LYS A 249 -9.90 10.97 6.37
N THR A 250 -10.13 9.71 6.05
CA THR A 250 -9.83 9.16 4.72
C THR A 250 -10.71 9.85 3.67
N TYR A 251 -11.99 10.05 3.96
CA TYR A 251 -12.92 10.69 3.03
C TYR A 251 -12.62 12.17 2.85
N GLU A 252 -12.34 12.90 3.92
CA GLU A 252 -11.93 14.32 3.87
C GLU A 252 -10.65 14.50 3.05
N PHE A 253 -9.67 13.61 3.22
CA PHE A 253 -8.43 13.67 2.43
C PHE A 253 -8.67 13.43 0.94
N LEU A 254 -9.55 12.50 0.59
CA LEU A 254 -9.85 12.15 -0.81
C LEU A 254 -10.81 13.15 -1.47
N LYS A 255 -11.59 13.87 -0.67
CA LYS A 255 -12.54 14.85 -1.19
C LYS A 255 -11.79 15.87 -2.06
N ASP A 256 -12.39 16.22 -3.18
CA ASP A 256 -11.85 17.21 -4.12
C ASP A 256 -10.53 16.86 -4.81
N LYS A 257 -9.93 15.68 -4.54
CA LYS A 257 -8.76 15.21 -5.31
C LYS A 257 -9.10 15.02 -6.79
N PRO A 258 -8.14 15.25 -7.71
CA PRO A 258 -8.38 15.25 -9.15
C PRO A 258 -9.05 13.98 -9.70
N LYS A 259 -8.69 12.81 -9.16
CA LYS A 259 -9.16 11.49 -9.61
C LYS A 259 -10.16 10.84 -8.66
N ALA A 260 -10.48 11.49 -7.54
CA ALA A 260 -11.51 11.01 -6.64
C ALA A 260 -12.91 11.13 -7.28
N PRO A 261 -13.84 10.22 -6.97
CA PRO A 261 -15.21 10.26 -7.50
C PRO A 261 -15.92 11.57 -7.10
N LYS A 262 -16.92 11.97 -7.89
CA LYS A 262 -17.70 13.21 -7.68
C LYS A 262 -19.20 12.92 -7.75
N GLY A 263 -20.01 13.79 -7.15
CA GLY A 263 -21.47 13.71 -7.19
C GLY A 263 -21.99 12.35 -6.71
N GLU A 264 -22.92 11.74 -7.45
CA GLU A 264 -23.50 10.44 -7.08
C GLU A 264 -22.47 9.30 -6.96
N ALA A 265 -21.39 9.35 -7.76
CA ALA A 265 -20.31 8.38 -7.66
C ALA A 265 -19.54 8.49 -6.34
N TRP A 266 -19.43 9.71 -5.78
CA TRP A 266 -18.85 9.92 -4.46
C TRP A 266 -19.72 9.29 -3.37
N ASP A 267 -21.03 9.48 -3.44
CA ASP A 267 -21.97 8.91 -2.46
C ASP A 267 -22.00 7.39 -2.52
N ALA A 268 -21.92 6.82 -3.74
CA ALA A 268 -21.79 5.38 -3.94
C ALA A 268 -20.47 4.85 -3.38
N ALA A 269 -19.36 5.54 -3.64
CA ALA A 269 -18.05 5.18 -3.12
C ALA A 269 -18.04 5.21 -1.59
N ARG A 270 -18.59 6.25 -0.96
CA ARG A 270 -18.72 6.33 0.51
C ARG A 270 -19.51 5.16 1.10
N ARG A 271 -20.66 4.80 0.52
CA ARG A 271 -21.43 3.63 0.97
C ARG A 271 -20.62 2.34 0.89
N TYR A 272 -19.85 2.16 -0.19
CA TYR A 272 -18.95 1.01 -0.30
C TYR A 272 -17.83 1.07 0.75
N TRP A 273 -17.17 2.22 0.91
CA TRP A 273 -16.07 2.40 1.85
C TRP A 273 -16.50 2.17 3.31
N ASP A 274 -17.70 2.61 3.68
CA ASP A 274 -18.27 2.37 5.01
C ASP A 274 -18.48 0.87 5.30
N SER A 275 -18.65 0.04 4.26
CA SER A 275 -18.80 -1.42 4.39
C SER A 275 -17.47 -2.17 4.58
N LEU A 276 -16.33 -1.51 4.36
CA LEU A 276 -15.00 -2.15 4.36
C LEU A 276 -14.45 -2.41 5.76
N ARG A 277 -14.93 -1.69 6.78
CA ARG A 277 -14.47 -1.90 8.16
C ARG A 277 -14.65 -3.35 8.57
N THR A 278 -13.65 -3.93 9.24
CA THR A 278 -13.72 -5.27 9.81
C THR A 278 -15.01 -5.50 10.58
N ASP A 279 -15.70 -6.60 10.26
CA ASP A 279 -16.97 -6.96 10.89
C ASP A 279 -16.79 -7.26 12.37
N ASP A 280 -17.82 -6.94 13.16
CA ASP A 280 -17.84 -7.33 14.56
C ASP A 280 -17.81 -8.87 14.68
N GLY A 281 -16.89 -9.37 15.49
CA GLY A 281 -16.67 -10.81 15.67
C GLY A 281 -15.76 -11.48 14.63
N ALA A 282 -15.19 -10.73 13.67
CA ALA A 282 -14.14 -11.26 12.81
C ALA A 282 -12.90 -11.64 13.62
N GLN A 283 -12.29 -12.78 13.30
CA GLN A 283 -11.13 -13.31 13.98
C GLN A 283 -9.85 -12.98 13.21
N PHE A 284 -8.77 -12.73 13.95
CA PHE A 284 -7.44 -12.58 13.38
C PHE A 284 -6.57 -13.79 13.74
N ASP A 285 -5.72 -14.24 12.81
CA ASP A 285 -4.77 -15.33 13.09
C ASP A 285 -3.76 -14.95 14.18
N ARG A 286 -3.45 -13.65 14.32
CA ARG A 286 -2.57 -13.12 15.35
C ARG A 286 -2.99 -11.73 15.80
N GLU A 287 -2.84 -11.45 17.09
CA GLU A 287 -3.07 -10.12 17.65
C GLU A 287 -1.84 -9.58 18.39
N VAL A 288 -1.59 -8.28 18.22
CA VAL A 288 -0.55 -7.52 18.90
C VAL A 288 -1.19 -6.30 19.53
N VAL A 289 -1.01 -6.14 20.85
CA VAL A 289 -1.58 -5.01 21.59
C VAL A 289 -0.47 -4.05 22.02
N LEU A 290 -0.69 -2.74 21.81
CA LEU A 290 0.13 -1.64 22.30
C LEU A 290 -0.73 -0.59 23.00
N HIS A 291 -0.15 0.10 23.98
CA HIS A 291 -0.82 1.19 24.69
C HIS A 291 -0.14 2.52 24.35
N ALA A 292 -0.83 3.39 23.61
CA ALA A 292 -0.29 4.65 23.10
C ALA A 292 0.27 5.56 24.21
N ALA A 293 -0.40 5.60 25.37
CA ALA A 293 0.02 6.41 26.51
C ALA A 293 1.37 5.97 27.12
N LYS A 294 1.80 4.73 26.88
CA LYS A 294 3.07 4.17 27.38
C LYS A 294 4.22 4.33 26.38
N LEU A 295 3.95 4.71 25.14
CA LEU A 295 4.99 4.86 24.12
C LEU A 295 5.84 6.11 24.42
N PRO A 296 7.17 6.01 24.53
CA PRO A 296 8.07 7.15 24.47
C PRO A 296 8.34 7.53 23.00
N PRO A 297 9.00 8.66 22.74
CA PRO A 297 9.65 8.87 21.45
C PRO A 297 10.76 7.82 21.26
N LEU A 298 10.81 7.22 20.07
CA LEU A 298 11.65 6.08 19.73
C LEU A 298 12.57 6.40 18.54
N VAL A 299 13.69 5.72 18.50
CA VAL A 299 14.69 5.81 17.42
C VAL A 299 15.28 4.43 17.14
N THR A 300 15.67 4.18 15.90
CA THR A 300 16.47 3.01 15.52
C THR A 300 17.96 3.33 15.68
N TRP A 301 18.74 2.46 16.31
CA TRP A 301 20.14 2.76 16.67
C TRP A 301 21.21 1.94 15.93
N GLY A 302 20.83 0.92 15.15
CA GLY A 302 21.77 0.07 14.43
C GLY A 302 21.42 -0.12 12.95
N THR A 303 21.79 -1.26 12.37
CA THR A 303 21.61 -1.60 10.96
C THR A 303 20.33 -2.39 10.68
N SER A 304 19.56 -2.74 11.70
CA SER A 304 18.26 -3.42 11.58
C SER A 304 17.11 -2.52 12.06
N PRO A 305 15.98 -2.46 11.33
CA PRO A 305 14.80 -1.70 11.75
C PRO A 305 14.20 -2.12 13.10
N GLU A 306 14.43 -3.35 13.56
CA GLU A 306 13.96 -3.81 14.87
C GLU A 306 14.82 -3.35 16.06
N GLN A 307 16.00 -2.79 15.79
CA GLN A 307 16.89 -2.23 16.81
C GLN A 307 16.39 -0.86 17.25
N VAL A 308 15.30 -0.87 18.01
CA VAL A 308 14.57 0.32 18.47
C VAL A 308 14.83 0.58 19.95
N ILE A 309 15.05 1.84 20.29
CA ILE A 309 15.20 2.29 21.68
C ILE A 309 14.49 3.63 21.90
N SER A 310 14.15 3.93 23.16
CA SER A 310 13.74 5.29 23.56
C SER A 310 14.86 6.28 23.29
N ILE A 311 14.53 7.51 22.89
CA ILE A 311 15.51 8.60 22.75
C ILE A 311 16.28 8.90 24.06
N ASN A 312 15.72 8.50 25.21
CA ASN A 312 16.34 8.62 26.53
C ASN A 312 17.06 7.32 26.97
N GLY A 313 17.13 6.31 26.11
CA GLY A 313 17.73 5.01 26.42
C GLY A 313 19.23 4.96 26.16
N THR A 314 19.85 3.85 26.55
CA THR A 314 21.28 3.58 26.34
C THR A 314 21.45 2.53 25.24
N VAL A 315 22.22 2.87 24.21
CA VAL A 315 22.56 1.95 23.12
C VAL A 315 23.29 0.73 23.69
N PRO A 316 22.85 -0.51 23.40
CA PRO A 316 23.55 -1.73 23.82
C PRO A 316 24.99 -1.78 23.32
N THR A 317 25.91 -2.25 24.17
CA THR A 317 27.33 -2.48 23.86
C THR A 317 27.61 -3.89 23.38
#